data_AF-A0A0F2LCX8-F1
#
_entry.id   AF-A0A0F2LCX8-F1
#
_cell.length_a   1.000
_cell.length_b   1.000
_cell.length_c   1.000
_cell.angle_alpha   90.00
_cell.angle_beta   90.00
_cell.angle_gamma   90.00
#
_symmetry.space_group_name_H-M   'P 1'
#
loop_
_entity.id
_entity.type
_entity.pdbx_description
1 polymer ?
#
loop_
_entity_poly.entity_id
_entity_poly.type
_entity_poly.pdbx_seq_one_letter_code
_entity_poly.pdbx_strand_id
1 'polypeptide(L)'
;MSHIQRSIPFPPIRLERLVKYLVEAAQRSPLPLEEARERGLDIGRGDITRFFKRLGLIEVVDGRITPTQAAYELLSLYNLLGNAVFHVVFYSALIQYKLLYDIVREKGEAGLDELRDELNRRMREISPSTWVNDVAFKSLVSFGVDVGAFKRRGRSLQYAGNPISKAIAAAFGGAAIGGSAYVPDIPEWLAHCARRVMPTGVMAVDESCAAKAVEDRLISLIKIRP
;
A
#
# COMPACT_ATOMS: atom_id res chain seq x y z
N MET A 1 -26.11 -14.16 25.13
CA MET A 1 -24.85 -13.39 25.10
C MET A 1 -24.83 -12.57 23.83
N SER A 2 -24.98 -11.25 23.89
CA SER A 2 -24.89 -10.40 22.70
C SER A 2 -23.45 -10.38 22.20
N HIS A 3 -23.18 -11.03 21.08
CA HIS A 3 -21.92 -10.84 20.37
C HIS A 3 -21.89 -9.40 19.88
N ILE A 4 -21.16 -8.52 20.58
CA ILE A 4 -20.97 -7.13 20.18
C ILE A 4 -20.26 -7.15 18.84
N GLN A 5 -21.00 -6.89 17.76
CA GLN A 5 -20.43 -6.72 16.43
C GLN A 5 -19.67 -5.40 16.41
N ARG A 6 -18.40 -5.43 15.98
CA ARG A 6 -17.57 -4.24 15.84
C ARG A 6 -17.24 -4.04 14.38
N SER A 7 -17.55 -2.85 13.86
CA SER A 7 -17.10 -2.48 12.53
C SER A 7 -15.61 -2.17 12.56
N ILE A 8 -14.85 -2.61 11.55
CA ILE A 8 -13.42 -2.30 11.47
C ILE A 8 -13.24 -0.78 11.31
N PRO A 9 -12.52 -0.12 12.22
CA PRO A 9 -12.21 1.29 12.06
C PRO A 9 -11.19 1.46 10.92
N PHE A 10 -11.69 1.99 9.81
CA PHE A 10 -10.92 2.33 8.63
C PHE A 10 -11.14 3.81 8.30
N PRO A 11 -10.09 4.64 8.23
CA PRO A 11 -10.27 6.06 8.01
C PRO A 11 -10.83 6.32 6.60
N PRO A 12 -11.89 7.15 6.45
CA PRO A 12 -12.40 7.58 5.15
C PRO A 12 -11.47 8.65 4.57
N ILE A 13 -10.28 8.23 4.17
CA ILE A 13 -9.20 9.11 3.74
C ILE A 13 -8.68 8.67 2.37
N ARG A 14 -8.26 9.65 1.56
CA ARG A 14 -7.58 9.40 0.27
C ARG A 14 -6.10 9.11 0.50
N LEU A 15 -5.50 8.30 -0.38
CA LEU A 15 -4.08 7.98 -0.30
C LEU A 15 -3.20 9.23 -0.32
N GLU A 16 -3.53 10.22 -1.15
CA GLU A 16 -2.81 11.51 -1.22
C GLU A 16 -2.63 12.18 0.16
N ARG A 17 -3.69 12.18 0.97
CA ARG A 17 -3.64 12.78 2.31
C ARG A 17 -2.77 11.96 3.27
N LEU A 18 -2.76 10.64 3.12
CA LEU A 18 -1.86 9.76 3.86
C LEU A 18 -0.40 10.03 3.48
N VAL A 19 -0.09 10.14 2.17
CA VAL A 19 1.25 10.47 1.68
C VAL A 19 1.71 11.82 2.25
N LYS A 20 0.87 12.86 2.13
CA LYS A 20 1.19 14.20 2.67
C LYS A 20 1.50 14.17 4.16
N TYR A 21 0.69 13.46 4.94
CA TYR A 21 0.92 13.31 6.37
C TYR A 21 2.29 12.67 6.65
N LEU A 22 2.62 11.56 5.96
CA LEU A 22 3.84 10.82 6.22
C LEU A 22 5.09 11.61 5.82
N VAL A 23 5.03 12.35 4.70
CA VAL A 23 6.10 13.26 4.26
C VAL A 23 6.34 14.36 5.30
N GLU A 24 5.29 15.01 5.79
CA GLU A 24 5.42 16.08 6.79
C GLU A 24 5.94 15.55 8.13
N ALA A 25 5.47 14.38 8.56
CA ALA A 25 5.99 13.71 9.76
C ALA A 25 7.48 13.35 9.61
N ALA A 26 7.93 12.96 8.41
CA ALA A 26 9.33 12.65 8.14
C ALA A 26 10.24 13.87 8.11
N GLN A 27 9.78 14.97 7.49
CA GLN A 27 10.54 16.21 7.38
C GLN A 27 10.68 16.96 8.71
N ARG A 28 9.71 16.79 9.62
CA ARG A 28 9.63 17.51 10.89
C ARG A 28 9.78 16.58 12.11
N SER A 29 10.43 15.44 11.92
CA SER A 29 10.58 14.44 12.97
C SER A 29 11.53 14.93 14.08
N PRO A 30 11.17 14.82 15.37
CA PRO A 30 9.86 14.37 15.89
C PRO A 30 8.81 15.49 15.84
N LEU A 31 7.63 15.21 15.25
CA LEU A 31 6.55 16.17 15.06
C LEU A 31 5.56 16.14 16.26
N PRO A 32 5.33 17.24 16.99
CA PRO A 32 4.32 17.27 18.05
C PRO A 32 2.91 16.95 17.53
N LEU A 33 2.14 16.14 18.27
CA LEU A 33 0.77 15.75 17.88
C LEU A 33 -0.16 16.95 17.70
N GLU A 34 -0.07 17.95 18.58
CA GLU A 34 -0.90 19.14 18.50
C GLU A 34 -0.57 19.96 17.25
N GLU A 35 0.71 20.09 16.89
CA GLU A 35 1.12 20.74 15.63
C GLU A 35 0.56 20.01 14.40
N ALA A 36 0.57 18.67 14.40
CA ALA A 36 -0.02 17.88 13.33
C ALA A 36 -1.54 18.14 13.18
N ARG A 37 -2.25 18.39 14.28
CA ARG A 37 -3.68 18.75 14.27
C ARG A 37 -3.92 20.17 13.80
N GLU A 38 -3.18 21.13 14.33
CA GLU A 38 -3.27 22.55 13.97
C GLU A 38 -3.04 22.77 12.47
N ARG A 39 -2.13 22.00 11.87
CA ARG A 39 -1.84 22.03 10.43
C ARG A 39 -2.83 21.23 9.58
N GLY A 40 -3.85 20.64 10.19
CA GLY A 40 -4.85 19.81 9.51
C GLY A 40 -4.29 18.53 8.88
N LEU A 41 -3.09 18.09 9.30
CA LEU A 41 -2.49 16.85 8.83
C LEU A 41 -3.26 15.66 9.38
N ASP A 42 -3.59 15.69 10.67
CA ASP A 42 -4.44 14.69 11.30
C ASP A 42 -5.91 15.10 11.37
N ILE A 43 -6.81 14.13 11.50
CA ILE A 43 -8.27 14.34 11.63
C ILE A 43 -8.82 13.63 12.87
N GLY A 44 -9.98 14.12 13.33
CA GLY A 44 -10.70 13.52 14.45
C GLY A 44 -9.83 13.45 15.71
N ARG A 45 -9.82 12.29 16.37
CA ARG A 45 -9.00 12.07 17.59
C ARG A 45 -7.61 11.52 17.26
N GLY A 46 -7.00 11.95 16.15
CA GLY A 46 -5.73 11.41 15.66
C GLY A 46 -5.88 10.13 14.83
N ASP A 47 -6.87 10.09 13.94
CA ASP A 47 -7.21 8.88 13.17
C ASP A 47 -6.10 8.49 12.18
N ILE A 48 -5.40 9.46 11.58
CA ILE A 48 -4.31 9.21 10.62
C ILE A 48 -3.06 8.76 11.38
N THR A 49 -2.73 9.41 12.50
CA THR A 49 -1.66 8.94 13.39
C THR A 49 -1.93 7.49 13.81
N ARG A 50 -3.12 7.19 14.32
CA ARG A 50 -3.46 5.82 14.77
C ARG A 50 -3.42 4.82 13.62
N PHE A 51 -3.82 5.23 12.42
CA PHE A 51 -3.72 4.40 11.23
C PHE A 51 -2.26 4.04 10.91
N PHE A 52 -1.38 5.03 10.79
CA PHE A 52 0.04 4.78 10.50
C PHE A 52 0.77 4.04 11.62
N LYS A 53 0.40 4.27 12.88
CA LYS A 53 0.93 3.52 14.02
C LYS A 53 0.60 2.03 13.91
N ARG A 54 -0.65 1.71 13.55
CA ARG A 54 -1.09 0.33 13.28
C ARG A 54 -0.37 -0.31 12.09
N LEU A 55 -0.02 0.48 11.08
CA LEU A 55 0.79 0.02 9.95
C LEU A 55 2.28 -0.13 10.27
N GLY A 56 2.73 0.21 11.50
CA GLY A 56 4.14 0.15 11.88
C GLY A 56 5.02 1.23 11.22
N LEU A 57 4.41 2.27 10.65
CA LEU A 57 5.11 3.33 9.92
C LEU A 57 5.48 4.52 10.82
N ILE A 58 4.77 4.71 11.94
CA ILE A 58 5.12 5.73 12.92
C ILE A 58 5.02 5.18 14.34
N GLU A 59 5.78 5.77 15.24
CA GLU A 59 5.63 5.65 16.68
C GLU A 59 5.19 6.98 17.28
N VAL A 60 4.53 6.90 18.43
CA VAL A 60 4.16 8.08 19.22
C VAL A 60 4.75 7.91 20.60
N VAL A 61 5.71 8.76 20.93
CA VAL A 61 6.42 8.79 22.22
C VAL A 61 6.30 10.18 22.79
N ASP A 62 5.81 10.30 24.04
CA ASP A 62 5.64 11.57 24.75
C ASP A 62 4.89 12.64 23.94
N GLY A 63 3.81 12.23 23.26
CA GLY A 63 2.98 13.13 22.46
C GLY A 63 3.63 13.59 21.14
N ARG A 64 4.71 12.95 20.71
CA ARG A 64 5.43 13.28 19.47
C ARG A 64 5.43 12.11 18.50
N ILE A 65 5.13 12.41 17.24
CA ILE A 65 5.13 11.49 16.12
C ILE A 65 6.55 11.33 15.61
N THR A 66 7.02 10.09 15.53
CA THR A 66 8.34 9.74 14.99
C THR A 66 8.16 8.67 13.90
N PRO A 67 8.57 8.91 12.64
CA PRO A 67 8.54 7.88 11.61
C PRO A 67 9.51 6.74 11.94
N THR A 68 9.12 5.52 11.59
CA THR A 68 10.00 4.34 11.71
C THR A 68 10.94 4.23 10.52
N GLN A 69 11.92 3.32 10.61
CA GLN A 69 12.78 2.99 9.46
C GLN A 69 11.95 2.52 8.25
N ALA A 70 10.85 1.79 8.48
CA ALA A 70 9.93 1.38 7.41
C ALA A 70 9.27 2.57 6.71
N ALA A 71 8.95 3.65 7.42
CA ALA A 71 8.40 4.86 6.80
C ALA A 71 9.42 5.59 5.91
N TYR A 72 10.68 5.71 6.36
CA TYR A 72 11.71 6.30 5.52
C TYR A 72 11.98 5.47 4.26
N GLU A 73 12.03 4.14 4.39
CA GLU A 73 12.17 3.24 3.25
C GLU A 73 10.97 3.34 2.30
N LEU A 74 9.74 3.36 2.84
CA LEU A 74 8.52 3.54 2.05
C LEU A 74 8.53 4.85 1.25
N LEU A 75 8.93 5.96 1.87
CA LEU A 75 9.03 7.26 1.19
C LEU A 75 10.14 7.28 0.14
N SER A 76 11.27 6.62 0.38
CA SER A 76 12.33 6.46 -0.62
C SER A 76 11.83 5.71 -1.85
N LEU A 77 11.15 4.57 -1.63
CA LEU A 77 10.56 3.76 -2.70
C LEU A 77 9.37 4.47 -3.37
N TYR A 78 8.62 5.29 -2.65
CA TYR A 78 7.54 6.11 -3.19
C TYR A 78 8.03 7.07 -4.28
N ASN A 79 9.20 7.68 -4.11
CA ASN A 79 9.78 8.56 -5.13
C ASN A 79 10.10 7.82 -6.44
N LEU A 80 10.34 6.51 -6.37
CA LEU A 80 10.68 5.67 -7.51
C LEU A 80 9.45 4.99 -8.13
N LEU A 81 8.58 4.42 -7.31
CA LEU A 81 7.47 3.54 -7.72
C LEU A 81 6.09 4.19 -7.56
N GLY A 82 6.03 5.42 -7.06
CA GLY A 82 4.80 6.16 -6.80
C GLY A 82 3.90 5.46 -5.78
N ASN A 83 2.58 5.63 -5.94
CA ASN A 83 1.57 5.09 -5.03
C ASN A 83 1.60 3.56 -4.91
N ALA A 84 2.13 2.84 -5.91
CA ALA A 84 2.13 1.39 -5.93
C ALA A 84 2.79 0.79 -4.68
N VAL A 85 3.82 1.45 -4.13
CA VAL A 85 4.55 0.97 -2.94
C VAL A 85 3.65 0.77 -1.71
N PHE A 86 2.58 1.55 -1.58
CA PHE A 86 1.63 1.40 -0.47
C PHE A 86 0.84 0.08 -0.53
N HIS A 87 0.77 -0.56 -1.70
CA HIS A 87 0.20 -1.90 -1.83
C HIS A 87 0.87 -2.88 -0.87
N VAL A 88 2.20 -2.87 -0.77
CA VAL A 88 2.96 -3.79 0.10
C VAL A 88 2.53 -3.64 1.56
N VAL A 89 2.46 -2.40 2.03
CA VAL A 89 2.07 -2.08 3.42
C VAL A 89 0.62 -2.46 3.69
N PHE A 90 -0.29 -2.14 2.77
CA PHE A 90 -1.70 -2.47 2.95
C PHE A 90 -1.97 -3.97 2.88
N TYR A 91 -1.31 -4.68 1.95
CA TYR A 91 -1.44 -6.12 1.80
C TYR A 91 -0.89 -6.88 3.00
N SER A 92 0.22 -6.42 3.59
CA SER A 92 0.82 -7.07 4.76
C SER A 92 0.10 -6.76 6.07
N ALA A 93 -0.35 -5.52 6.27
CA ALA A 93 -0.85 -5.07 7.57
C ALA A 93 -2.39 -4.98 7.69
N LEU A 94 -3.13 -5.01 6.58
CA LEU A 94 -4.58 -4.84 6.59
C LEU A 94 -5.28 -6.08 5.99
N ILE A 95 -5.72 -6.99 6.86
CA ILE A 95 -6.39 -8.24 6.45
C ILE A 95 -7.56 -8.01 5.48
N GLN A 96 -8.37 -6.98 5.71
CA GLN A 96 -9.50 -6.63 4.86
C GLN A 96 -9.08 -6.12 3.47
N TYR A 97 -7.91 -5.47 3.36
CA TYR A 97 -7.37 -5.07 2.06
C TYR A 97 -6.83 -6.28 1.31
N LYS A 98 -6.07 -7.13 2.01
CA LYS A 98 -5.56 -8.41 1.47
C LYS A 98 -6.69 -9.27 0.92
N LEU A 99 -7.74 -9.50 1.71
CA LEU A 99 -8.89 -10.29 1.28
C LEU A 99 -9.58 -9.68 0.07
N LEU A 100 -9.82 -8.36 0.06
CA LEU A 100 -10.42 -7.68 -1.08
C LEU A 100 -9.57 -7.88 -2.35
N TYR A 101 -8.25 -7.72 -2.23
CA TYR A 101 -7.33 -7.97 -3.34
C TYR A 101 -7.40 -9.40 -3.85
N ASP A 102 -7.33 -10.38 -2.97
CA ASP A 102 -7.37 -11.80 -3.33
C ASP A 102 -8.71 -12.17 -4.01
N ILE A 103 -9.85 -11.69 -3.47
CA ILE A 103 -11.18 -11.91 -4.06
C ILE A 103 -11.26 -11.33 -5.48
N VAL A 104 -10.83 -10.07 -5.67
CA VAL A 104 -10.89 -9.42 -6.98
C VAL A 104 -9.94 -10.10 -7.97
N ARG A 105 -8.76 -10.54 -7.51
CA ARG A 105 -7.81 -11.33 -8.31
C ARG A 105 -8.40 -12.66 -8.76
N GLU A 106 -9.07 -13.39 -7.86
CA GLU A 106 -9.72 -14.67 -8.16
C GLU A 106 -10.88 -14.52 -9.15
N LYS A 107 -11.70 -13.48 -8.98
CA LYS A 107 -12.88 -13.25 -9.82
C LYS A 107 -12.56 -12.56 -11.15
N GLY A 108 -11.43 -11.86 -11.25
CA GLY A 108 -11.05 -11.05 -12.41
C GLY A 108 -11.83 -9.74 -12.49
N GLU A 109 -13.17 -9.79 -12.51
CA GLU A 109 -14.06 -8.63 -12.42
C GLU A 109 -15.35 -9.00 -11.69
N ALA A 110 -15.82 -8.14 -10.79
CA ALA A 110 -17.07 -8.36 -10.05
C ALA A 110 -17.75 -7.06 -9.61
N GLY A 111 -19.05 -7.14 -9.31
CA GLY A 111 -19.84 -6.02 -8.82
C GLY A 111 -19.43 -5.61 -7.39
N LEU A 112 -19.53 -4.32 -7.06
CA LEU A 112 -19.14 -3.81 -5.74
C LEU A 112 -19.95 -4.43 -4.59
N ASP A 113 -21.25 -4.67 -4.79
CA ASP A 113 -22.11 -5.26 -3.77
C ASP A 113 -21.72 -6.73 -3.51
N GLU A 114 -21.51 -7.51 -4.58
CA GLU A 114 -21.01 -8.90 -4.52
C GLU A 114 -19.65 -8.98 -3.81
N LEU A 115 -18.72 -8.08 -4.15
CA LEU A 115 -17.40 -8.01 -3.53
C LEU A 115 -17.47 -7.70 -2.03
N ARG A 116 -18.36 -6.79 -1.62
CA ARG A 116 -18.56 -6.46 -0.21
C ARG A 116 -19.12 -7.65 0.57
N ASP A 117 -20.07 -8.37 -0.02
CA ASP A 117 -20.71 -9.51 0.62
C ASP A 117 -19.72 -10.68 0.77
N GLU A 118 -18.95 -10.97 -0.28
CA GLU A 118 -17.88 -11.98 -0.26
C GLU A 118 -16.75 -11.62 0.72
N LEU A 119 -16.34 -10.34 0.76
CA LEU A 119 -15.37 -9.85 1.74
C LEU A 119 -15.88 -10.07 3.16
N ASN A 120 -17.12 -9.68 3.45
CA ASN A 120 -17.70 -9.88 4.78
C ASN A 120 -17.91 -11.36 5.12
N ARG A 121 -18.18 -12.22 4.13
CA ARG A 121 -18.24 -13.68 4.31
C ARG A 121 -16.88 -14.22 4.79
N ARG A 122 -15.78 -13.92 4.07
CA ARG A 122 -14.42 -14.34 4.46
C ARG A 122 -13.95 -13.69 5.77
N MET A 123 -14.30 -12.44 6.01
CA MET A 123 -13.99 -11.76 7.28
C MET A 123 -14.62 -12.44 8.48
N ARG A 124 -15.87 -12.93 8.37
CA ARG A 124 -16.56 -13.66 9.45
C ARG A 124 -15.93 -15.02 9.75
N GLU A 125 -15.30 -15.66 8.78
CA GLU A 125 -14.55 -16.91 8.99
C GLU A 125 -13.29 -16.67 9.83
N ILE A 126 -12.65 -15.51 9.68
CA ILE A 126 -11.45 -15.13 10.44
C ILE A 126 -11.82 -14.54 11.81
N SER A 127 -12.82 -13.66 11.84
CA SER A 127 -13.26 -12.93 13.03
C SER A 127 -14.78 -12.77 13.01
N PRO A 128 -15.53 -13.70 13.63
CA PRO A 128 -17.00 -13.76 13.55
C PRO A 128 -17.74 -12.50 14.04
N SER A 129 -17.10 -11.71 14.92
CA SER A 129 -17.66 -10.48 15.48
C SER A 129 -17.34 -9.22 14.66
N THR A 130 -16.61 -9.36 13.55
CA THR A 130 -16.08 -8.24 12.78
C THR A 130 -16.75 -8.13 11.42
N TRP A 131 -17.03 -6.90 10.98
CA TRP A 131 -17.57 -6.64 9.65
C TRP A 131 -17.01 -5.34 9.05
N VAL A 132 -16.95 -5.30 7.72
CA VAL A 132 -16.55 -4.14 6.93
C VAL A 132 -17.82 -3.40 6.51
N ASN A 133 -17.98 -2.18 7.02
CA ASN A 133 -19.09 -1.31 6.65
C ASN A 133 -18.87 -0.62 5.29
N ASP A 134 -19.90 0.05 4.79
CA ASP A 134 -19.88 0.70 3.47
C ASP A 134 -18.81 1.77 3.33
N VAL A 135 -18.54 2.52 4.40
CA VAL A 135 -17.53 3.58 4.40
C VAL A 135 -16.13 2.97 4.34
N ALA A 136 -15.87 1.96 5.15
CA ALA A 136 -14.62 1.21 5.16
C ALA A 136 -14.42 0.50 3.81
N PHE A 137 -15.45 -0.14 3.28
CA PHE A 137 -15.41 -0.81 1.97
C PHE A 137 -15.08 0.16 0.84
N LYS A 138 -15.76 1.31 0.77
CA LYS A 138 -15.46 2.37 -0.22
C LYS A 138 -14.00 2.84 -0.12
N SER A 139 -13.48 2.97 1.10
CA SER A 139 -12.09 3.38 1.35
C SER A 139 -11.09 2.31 0.90
N LEU A 140 -11.36 1.03 1.16
CA LEU A 140 -10.53 -0.09 0.67
C LEU A 140 -10.50 -0.14 -0.86
N VAL A 141 -11.65 0.03 -1.50
CA VAL A 141 -11.74 0.13 -2.96
C VAL A 141 -10.94 1.32 -3.47
N SER A 142 -11.07 2.49 -2.84
CA SER A 142 -10.28 3.68 -3.20
C SER A 142 -8.78 3.40 -3.11
N PHE A 143 -8.31 2.81 -2.02
CA PHE A 143 -6.88 2.46 -1.88
C PHE A 143 -6.42 1.48 -2.95
N GLY A 144 -7.19 0.44 -3.24
CA GLY A 144 -6.83 -0.51 -4.29
C GLY A 144 -6.78 0.12 -5.69
N VAL A 145 -7.64 1.10 -5.97
CA VAL A 145 -7.59 1.89 -7.20
C VAL A 145 -6.38 2.84 -7.19
N ASP A 146 -6.15 3.56 -6.09
CA ASP A 146 -5.10 4.58 -5.96
C ASP A 146 -3.68 3.98 -6.07
N VAL A 147 -3.49 2.74 -5.58
CA VAL A 147 -2.22 2.00 -5.76
C VAL A 147 -2.14 1.26 -7.11
N GLY A 148 -3.22 1.23 -7.89
CA GLY A 148 -3.24 0.59 -9.21
C GLY A 148 -3.45 -0.93 -9.22
N ALA A 149 -3.93 -1.51 -8.11
CA ALA A 149 -4.31 -2.92 -7.99
C ALA A 149 -5.62 -3.22 -8.72
N PHE A 150 -6.51 -2.23 -8.78
CA PHE A 150 -7.83 -2.36 -9.37
C PHE A 150 -8.11 -1.27 -10.41
N LYS A 151 -8.99 -1.59 -11.35
CA LYS A 151 -9.60 -0.63 -12.28
C LYS A 151 -11.09 -0.56 -12.02
N ARG A 152 -11.61 0.63 -11.72
CA ARG A 152 -13.04 0.83 -11.51
C ARG A 152 -13.78 0.93 -12.85
N ARG A 153 -14.86 0.17 -13.00
CA ARG A 153 -15.72 0.15 -14.20
C ARG A 153 -17.17 0.36 -13.76
N GLY A 154 -17.53 1.63 -13.52
CA GLY A 154 -18.86 1.98 -12.98
C GLY A 154 -19.10 1.36 -11.60
N ARG A 155 -19.99 0.35 -11.53
CA ARG A 155 -20.33 -0.41 -10.31
C ARG A 155 -19.58 -1.75 -10.19
N SER A 156 -18.64 -2.05 -11.07
CA SER A 156 -17.74 -3.19 -10.94
C SER A 156 -16.29 -2.75 -10.68
N LEU A 157 -15.50 -3.71 -10.22
CA LEU A 157 -14.07 -3.58 -9.96
C LEU A 157 -13.35 -4.72 -10.68
N GLN A 158 -12.36 -4.37 -11.49
CA GLN A 158 -11.55 -5.30 -12.27
C GLN A 158 -10.14 -5.39 -11.69
N TYR A 159 -9.58 -6.58 -11.60
CA TYR A 159 -8.19 -6.80 -11.24
C TYR A 159 -7.26 -6.21 -12.31
N ALA A 160 -6.29 -5.40 -11.88
CA ALA A 160 -5.41 -4.67 -12.79
C ALA A 160 -3.95 -5.19 -12.76
N GLY A 161 -3.68 -6.35 -12.15
CA GLY A 161 -2.34 -6.91 -11.96
C GLY A 161 -1.69 -6.51 -10.62
N ASN A 162 -0.49 -7.05 -10.35
CA ASN A 162 0.31 -6.65 -9.18
C ASN A 162 0.79 -5.19 -9.36
N PRO A 163 0.45 -4.26 -8.46
CA PRO A 163 0.89 -2.87 -8.49
C PRO A 163 2.40 -2.68 -8.61
N ILE A 164 3.16 -3.43 -7.82
CA ILE A 164 4.61 -3.30 -7.70
C ILE A 164 5.28 -3.73 -8.99
N SER A 165 4.91 -4.90 -9.53
CA SER A 165 5.45 -5.38 -10.81
C SER A 165 5.21 -4.37 -11.93
N LYS A 166 4.00 -3.80 -12.01
CA LYS A 166 3.68 -2.76 -13.00
C LYS A 166 4.46 -1.48 -12.81
N ALA A 167 4.66 -1.05 -11.56
CA ALA A 167 5.44 0.15 -11.26
C ALA A 167 6.92 -0.04 -11.59
N ILE A 168 7.47 -1.23 -11.33
CA ILE A 168 8.85 -1.60 -11.70
C ILE A 168 8.99 -1.62 -13.23
N ALA A 169 8.05 -2.25 -13.94
CA ALA A 169 8.02 -2.23 -15.39
C ALA A 169 7.98 -0.79 -15.94
N ALA A 170 7.23 0.12 -15.31
CA ALA A 170 7.18 1.52 -15.73
C ALA A 170 8.45 2.31 -15.38
N ALA A 171 9.02 2.09 -14.19
CA ALA A 171 10.21 2.81 -13.71
C ALA A 171 11.50 2.36 -14.41
N PHE A 172 11.58 1.08 -14.77
CA PHE A 172 12.79 0.45 -15.28
C PHE A 172 12.65 -0.12 -16.70
N GLY A 173 11.45 -0.16 -17.26
CA GLY A 173 11.18 -0.65 -18.61
C GLY A 173 11.42 0.41 -19.69
N GLY A 174 12.57 1.09 -19.66
CA GLY A 174 12.95 2.21 -20.55
C GLY A 174 12.66 2.06 -22.06
N ALA A 175 12.87 3.17 -22.79
CA ALA A 175 12.49 3.31 -24.20
C ALA A 175 13.05 2.21 -25.12
N ALA A 176 12.17 1.54 -25.86
CA ALA A 176 12.54 0.59 -26.90
C ALA A 176 13.21 1.29 -28.09
N ILE A 177 14.54 1.39 -28.09
CA ILE A 177 15.31 1.55 -29.34
C ILE A 177 15.62 0.13 -29.81
N GLY A 178 14.83 -0.38 -30.77
CA GLY A 178 14.94 -1.77 -31.23
C GLY A 178 14.37 -2.84 -30.28
N GLY A 179 13.53 -2.47 -29.30
CA GLY A 179 12.79 -3.44 -28.46
C GLY A 179 13.42 -3.79 -27.11
N SER A 180 14.33 -2.99 -26.55
CA SER A 180 14.93 -3.25 -25.22
C SER A 180 14.94 -1.99 -24.33
N ALA A 181 14.69 -2.19 -23.04
CA ALA A 181 14.57 -1.16 -22.00
C ALA A 181 15.92 -0.80 -21.35
N TYR A 182 16.10 0.48 -20.99
CA TYR A 182 17.35 1.06 -20.45
C TYR A 182 17.13 1.68 -19.06
N VAL A 183 18.06 1.46 -18.12
CA VAL A 183 18.06 2.09 -16.78
C VAL A 183 19.47 2.62 -16.47
N PRO A 184 19.66 3.94 -16.23
CA PRO A 184 20.98 4.50 -15.94
C PRO A 184 21.48 4.18 -14.52
N ASP A 185 20.61 4.11 -13.50
CA ASP A 185 20.98 3.81 -12.11
C ASP A 185 20.00 2.81 -11.47
N ILE A 186 20.35 1.52 -11.50
CA ILE A 186 19.63 0.50 -10.72
C ILE A 186 20.12 0.62 -9.27
N PRO A 187 19.23 0.79 -8.27
CA PRO A 187 19.65 0.78 -6.87
C PRO A 187 20.46 -0.48 -6.55
N GLU A 188 21.54 -0.36 -5.78
CA GLU A 188 22.46 -1.48 -5.50
C GLU A 188 21.73 -2.72 -4.99
N TRP A 189 20.71 -2.52 -4.15
CA TRP A 189 19.89 -3.60 -3.60
C TRP A 189 19.02 -4.32 -4.64
N LEU A 190 18.81 -3.75 -5.83
CA LEU A 190 18.15 -4.39 -7.00
C LEU A 190 19.13 -4.93 -8.04
N ALA A 191 20.44 -4.71 -7.88
CA ALA A 191 21.44 -5.14 -8.88
C ALA A 191 21.40 -6.64 -9.15
N HIS A 192 21.07 -7.46 -8.14
CA HIS A 192 20.92 -8.91 -8.27
C HIS A 192 19.71 -9.35 -9.14
N CYS A 193 18.73 -8.47 -9.34
CA CYS A 193 17.61 -8.70 -10.26
C CYS A 193 17.92 -8.20 -11.68
N ALA A 194 19.08 -7.60 -11.91
CA ALA A 194 19.48 -7.13 -13.23
C ALA A 194 20.13 -8.28 -14.02
N ARG A 195 19.71 -8.44 -15.27
CA ARG A 195 20.27 -9.42 -16.20
C ARG A 195 20.63 -8.77 -17.51
N ARG A 196 21.70 -9.27 -18.13
CA ARG A 196 22.08 -8.85 -19.48
C ARG A 196 21.17 -9.51 -20.50
N VAL A 197 20.49 -8.71 -21.32
CA VAL A 197 19.66 -9.18 -22.43
C VAL A 197 20.53 -9.23 -23.68
N MET A 198 20.64 -10.42 -24.26
CA MET A 198 21.35 -10.64 -25.53
C MET A 198 20.35 -10.53 -26.70
N PRO A 199 20.79 -10.11 -27.91
CA PRO A 199 22.17 -9.79 -28.30
C PRO A 199 22.59 -8.34 -28.03
N THR A 200 21.68 -7.49 -27.53
CA THR A 200 21.91 -6.06 -27.34
C THR A 200 22.97 -5.77 -26.26
N GLY A 201 23.22 -6.71 -25.34
CA GLY A 201 24.17 -6.56 -24.25
C GLY A 201 23.72 -5.56 -23.18
N VAL A 202 22.45 -5.15 -23.23
CA VAL A 202 21.82 -4.16 -22.33
C VAL A 202 21.39 -4.84 -21.03
N MET A 203 21.43 -4.11 -19.92
CA MET A 203 20.93 -4.58 -18.63
C MET A 203 19.44 -4.31 -18.51
N ALA A 204 18.64 -5.36 -18.26
CA ALA A 204 17.23 -5.25 -17.94
C ALA A 204 16.98 -5.79 -16.53
N VAL A 205 16.00 -5.23 -15.82
CA VAL A 205 15.59 -5.71 -14.50
C VAL A 205 14.53 -6.79 -14.68
N ASP A 206 14.70 -7.94 -14.03
CA ASP A 206 13.64 -8.93 -13.89
C ASP A 206 12.56 -8.38 -12.95
N GLU A 207 11.39 -8.07 -13.53
CA GLU A 207 10.28 -7.43 -12.83
C GLU A 207 9.76 -8.26 -11.66
N SER A 208 9.77 -9.59 -11.79
CA SER A 208 9.27 -10.49 -10.75
C SER A 208 10.24 -10.58 -9.58
N CYS A 209 11.54 -10.68 -9.88
CA CYS A 209 12.60 -10.61 -8.88
C CYS A 209 12.55 -9.28 -8.12
N ALA A 210 12.50 -8.16 -8.85
CA ALA A 210 12.54 -6.84 -8.24
C ALA A 210 11.28 -6.54 -7.42
N ALA A 211 10.10 -6.99 -7.87
CA ALA A 211 8.87 -6.84 -7.11
C ALA A 211 8.95 -7.57 -5.76
N LYS A 212 9.43 -8.81 -5.79
CA LYS A 212 9.65 -9.59 -4.58
C LYS A 212 10.68 -8.94 -3.65
N ALA A 213 11.79 -8.45 -4.19
CA ALA A 213 12.81 -7.76 -3.40
C ALA A 213 12.26 -6.49 -2.70
N VAL A 214 11.42 -5.71 -3.38
CA VAL A 214 10.71 -4.56 -2.78
C VAL A 214 9.81 -5.01 -1.64
N GLU A 215 8.99 -6.03 -1.88
CA GLU A 215 8.04 -6.57 -0.91
C GLU A 215 8.78 -7.09 0.34
N ASP A 216 9.78 -7.95 0.17
CA ASP A 216 10.57 -8.54 1.25
C ASP A 216 11.29 -7.46 2.07
N ARG A 217 11.89 -6.47 1.40
CA ARG A 217 12.60 -5.35 2.05
C ARG A 217 11.67 -4.55 2.95
N LEU A 218 10.50 -4.13 2.44
CA LEU A 218 9.55 -3.37 3.25
C LEU A 218 8.98 -4.21 4.40
N ILE A 219 8.55 -5.44 4.13
CA ILE A 219 7.98 -6.33 5.15
C ILE A 219 8.99 -6.57 6.28
N SER A 220 10.28 -6.75 5.98
CA SER A 220 11.32 -6.96 6.99
C SER A 220 11.47 -5.78 7.96
N LEU A 221 11.10 -4.57 7.54
CA LEU A 221 11.20 -3.35 8.34
C LEU A 221 9.91 -3.03 9.11
N ILE A 222 8.76 -3.52 8.63
CA ILE A 222 7.47 -3.27 9.27
C ILE A 222 7.36 -4.19 10.50
N LYS A 223 7.59 -3.61 11.68
CA LYS A 223 7.34 -4.27 12.97
C LYS A 223 5.85 -4.16 13.30
N ILE A 224 5.02 -5.02 12.71
CA ILE A 224 3.60 -5.11 13.10
C ILE A 224 3.58 -5.72 14.51
N ARG A 225 3.32 -4.91 15.54
CA ARG A 225 3.01 -5.44 16.86
C ARG A 225 1.56 -5.95 16.83
N PRO A 226 1.30 -7.21 17.25
CA PRO A 226 -0.04 -7.77 17.31
C PRO A 226 -0.98 -6.96 18.21
#